data_AF-A0A3E0DVE7-F1
#
_entry.id   AF-A0A3E0DVE7-F1
#
_cell.length_a   1.000
_cell.length_b   1.000
_cell.length_c   1.000
_cell.angle_alpha   90.00
_cell.angle_beta   90.00
_cell.angle_gamma   90.00
#
_symmetry.space_group_name_H-M   'P 1'
#
loop_
_entity.id
_entity.type
_entity.pdbx_description
1 polymer ?
#
loop_
_entity_poly.entity_id
_entity_poly.type
_entity_poly.pdbx_seq_one_letter_code
_entity_poly.pdbx_strand_id
1 'polypeptide(L)'
;MQQVDKQEFAEVWGAAWSMYGKSVSPQLLSIAFEALRAYSIEEVRIGLTRHIQSPDTGQFFPKPADVIKHIDGNSGSRAMVAWTKVEKAVRQVGAWTSVMFDDPLIHRVISDMGGWVELCKVDDRESPFQQKEFLKRYQTYLLREEIGEYPKLLQGIADHQNQQKGFDMQAPVAVGNSSKAAQVYTRGIADFRAIPLKRINPKIIQMFPRNKLEDKNEND
;
A
#
# COMPACT_ATOMS: atom_id res chain seq x y z
N MET A 1 1.64 22.31 -4.73
CA MET A 1 1.40 23.76 -4.63
C MET A 1 2.57 24.41 -3.93
N GLN A 2 2.91 25.63 -4.36
CA GLN A 2 3.97 26.49 -3.82
C GLN A 2 3.38 27.75 -3.17
N GLN A 3 4.21 28.56 -2.51
CA GLN A 3 3.75 29.78 -1.81
C GLN A 3 2.96 30.75 -2.71
N VAL A 4 3.31 30.81 -3.99
CA VAL A 4 2.61 31.66 -4.98
C VAL A 4 1.16 31.22 -5.21
N ASP A 5 0.83 29.95 -4.98
CA ASP A 5 -0.51 29.39 -5.18
C ASP A 5 -1.46 29.71 -4.01
N LYS A 6 -0.98 30.30 -2.91
CA LYS A 6 -1.78 30.52 -1.70
C LYS A 6 -3.02 31.39 -1.93
N GLN A 7 -2.88 32.43 -2.75
CA GLN A 7 -4.00 33.33 -3.03
C GLN A 7 -5.08 32.61 -3.83
N GLU A 8 -4.70 31.95 -4.93
CA GLU A 8 -5.62 31.18 -5.75
C GLU A 8 -6.26 30.03 -4.96
N PHE A 9 -5.48 29.34 -4.13
CA PHE A 9 -6.02 28.32 -3.22
C PHE A 9 -7.08 28.89 -2.29
N ALA A 10 -6.84 30.05 -1.68
CA ALA A 10 -7.81 30.68 -0.77
C ALA A 10 -9.10 31.07 -1.50
N GLU A 11 -9.01 31.56 -2.73
CA GLU A 11 -10.16 31.89 -3.57
C GLU A 11 -10.98 30.64 -3.92
N VAL A 12 -10.36 29.58 -4.42
CA VAL A 12 -11.06 28.36 -4.84
C VAL A 12 -11.63 27.60 -3.63
N TRP A 13 -10.85 27.47 -2.55
CA TRP A 13 -11.30 26.81 -1.32
C TRP A 13 -12.43 27.60 -0.63
N GLY A 14 -12.30 28.93 -0.57
CA GLY A 14 -13.31 29.82 -0.03
C GLY A 14 -14.60 29.81 -0.85
N ALA A 15 -14.51 29.80 -2.17
CA ALA A 15 -15.66 29.66 -3.06
C ALA A 15 -16.38 28.32 -2.83
N ALA A 16 -15.63 27.22 -2.72
CA ALA A 16 -16.21 25.91 -2.43
C ALA A 16 -16.97 25.89 -1.09
N TRP A 17 -16.43 26.50 -0.03
CA TRP A 17 -17.13 26.61 1.26
C TRP A 17 -18.34 27.55 1.22
N SER A 18 -18.28 28.60 0.41
CA SER A 18 -19.38 29.57 0.24
C SER A 18 -20.64 28.93 -0.35
N MET A 19 -20.49 27.90 -1.20
CA MET A 19 -21.61 27.10 -1.71
C MET A 19 -22.44 26.45 -0.59
N TYR A 20 -21.84 26.24 0.58
CA TYR A 20 -22.48 25.67 1.76
C TYR A 20 -22.85 26.72 2.81
N GLY A 21 -22.83 28.02 2.45
CA GLY A 21 -23.12 29.12 3.36
C GLY A 21 -22.10 29.28 4.48
N LYS A 22 -20.87 28.79 4.31
CA LYS A 22 -19.80 28.88 5.31
C LYS A 22 -18.65 29.76 4.85
N SER A 23 -18.03 30.46 5.80
CA SER A 23 -16.75 31.13 5.62
C SER A 23 -15.62 30.30 6.24
N VAL A 24 -14.41 30.46 5.69
CA VAL A 24 -13.21 29.74 6.16
C VAL A 24 -12.33 30.71 6.91
N SER A 25 -11.90 30.34 8.12
CA SER A 25 -10.93 31.16 8.85
C SER A 25 -9.55 31.09 8.19
N PRO A 26 -8.70 32.12 8.33
CA PRO A 26 -7.32 32.10 7.81
C PRO A 26 -6.51 30.91 8.32
N GLN A 27 -6.72 30.50 9.57
CA GLN A 27 -6.05 29.36 10.18
C GLN A 27 -6.46 28.04 9.51
N LEU A 28 -7.75 27.86 9.22
CA LEU A 28 -8.25 26.66 8.55
C LEU A 28 -7.80 26.61 7.08
N LEU A 29 -7.77 27.76 6.40
CA LEU A 29 -7.17 27.88 5.07
C LEU A 29 -5.71 27.45 5.06
N SER A 30 -4.92 27.89 6.05
CA SER A 30 -3.51 27.50 6.15
C SER A 30 -3.37 26.00 6.34
N ILE A 31 -4.16 25.37 7.23
CA ILE A 31 -4.12 23.93 7.46
C ILE A 31 -4.53 23.15 6.19
N ALA A 32 -5.58 23.61 5.50
CA ALA A 32 -6.04 22.99 4.26
C ALA A 32 -4.99 23.09 3.15
N PHE A 33 -4.29 24.23 3.04
CA PHE A 33 -3.20 24.44 2.10
C PHE A 33 -2.03 23.48 2.39
N GLU A 34 -1.62 23.33 3.65
CA GLU A 34 -0.57 22.38 4.03
C GLU A 34 -0.97 20.94 3.68
N ALA A 35 -2.19 20.54 4.01
CA ALA A 35 -2.69 19.19 3.75
C ALA A 35 -2.75 18.83 2.26
N LEU A 36 -2.92 19.82 1.39
CA LEU A 36 -3.01 19.65 -0.06
C LEU A 36 -1.74 20.08 -0.81
N ARG A 37 -0.66 20.43 -0.08
CA ARG A 37 0.56 21.00 -0.66
C ARG A 37 1.22 20.08 -1.69
N ALA A 38 1.05 18.76 -1.60
CA ALA A 38 1.58 17.78 -2.54
C ALA A 38 0.94 17.85 -3.94
N TYR A 39 -0.26 18.40 -4.07
CA TYR A 39 -1.01 18.49 -5.33
C TYR A 39 -0.83 19.85 -5.99
N SER A 40 -0.99 19.94 -7.29
CA SER A 40 -1.11 21.22 -8.02
C SER A 40 -2.45 21.90 -7.74
N ILE A 41 -2.52 23.23 -7.94
CA ILE A 41 -3.77 23.97 -7.75
C ILE A 41 -4.89 23.47 -8.69
N GLU A 42 -4.53 23.03 -9.89
CA GLU A 42 -5.48 22.46 -10.86
C GLU A 42 -6.04 21.11 -10.38
N GLU A 43 -5.21 20.24 -9.83
CA GLU A 43 -5.68 18.98 -9.21
C GLU A 43 -6.64 19.26 -8.05
N VAL A 44 -6.33 20.25 -7.20
CA VAL A 44 -7.22 20.67 -6.10
C VAL A 44 -8.55 21.20 -6.63
N ARG A 45 -8.54 22.01 -7.69
CA ARG A 45 -9.75 22.51 -8.36
C ARG A 45 -10.62 21.37 -8.86
N ILE A 46 -10.03 20.43 -9.60
CA ILE A 46 -10.72 19.24 -10.11
C ILE A 46 -11.30 18.40 -8.95
N GLY A 47 -10.51 18.18 -7.89
CA GLY A 47 -10.93 17.44 -6.71
C GLY A 47 -12.11 18.10 -5.99
N LEU A 48 -12.09 19.42 -5.82
CA LEU A 48 -13.19 20.20 -5.25
C LEU A 48 -14.46 20.13 -6.11
N THR A 49 -14.33 20.32 -7.43
CA THR A 49 -15.48 20.21 -8.36
C THR A 49 -16.11 18.83 -8.29
N ARG A 50 -15.30 17.77 -8.29
CA ARG A 50 -15.78 16.39 -8.17
C ARG A 50 -16.45 16.12 -6.82
N HIS A 51 -15.93 16.68 -5.73
CA HIS A 51 -16.59 16.59 -4.42
C HIS A 51 -17.96 17.24 -4.44
N ILE A 52 -18.07 18.46 -4.96
CA ILE A 52 -19.34 19.19 -5.05
C ILE A 52 -20.36 18.42 -5.90
N GLN A 53 -19.90 17.75 -6.96
CA GLN A 53 -20.74 16.93 -7.85
C GLN A 53 -21.05 15.53 -7.30
N SER A 54 -20.45 15.12 -6.18
CA SER A 54 -20.62 13.78 -5.59
C SER A 54 -21.98 13.68 -4.88
N PRO A 55 -22.90 12.79 -5.30
CA PRO A 55 -24.16 12.59 -4.59
C PRO A 55 -23.96 12.04 -3.17
N ASP A 56 -22.85 11.33 -2.93
CA ASP A 56 -22.57 10.67 -1.66
C ASP A 56 -21.95 11.60 -0.61
N THR A 57 -21.10 12.53 -1.05
CA THR A 57 -20.29 13.39 -0.16
C THR A 57 -20.49 14.88 -0.37
N GLY A 58 -21.00 15.28 -1.53
CA GLY A 58 -21.14 16.68 -1.94
C GLY A 58 -22.19 17.46 -1.17
N GLN A 59 -23.02 16.80 -0.34
CA GLN A 59 -23.95 17.47 0.59
C GLN A 59 -23.24 18.17 1.76
N PHE A 60 -21.97 17.84 2.04
CA PHE A 60 -21.17 18.46 3.10
C PHE A 60 -20.06 19.33 2.51
N PHE A 61 -19.66 20.37 3.26
CA PHE A 61 -18.51 21.20 2.90
C PHE A 61 -17.24 20.36 2.78
N PRO A 62 -16.35 20.69 1.81
CA PRO A 62 -15.18 19.87 1.52
C PRO A 62 -14.16 19.93 2.66
N LYS A 63 -13.65 18.76 3.04
CA LYS A 63 -12.43 18.60 3.85
C LYS A 63 -11.27 18.21 2.93
N PRO A 64 -10.00 18.45 3.31
CA PRO A 64 -8.85 18.08 2.48
C PRO A 64 -8.89 16.60 2.06
N ALA A 65 -9.31 15.70 2.96
CA ALA A 65 -9.45 14.27 2.66
C ALA A 65 -10.47 13.97 1.55
N ASP A 66 -11.56 14.73 1.46
CA ASP A 66 -12.56 14.54 0.40
C ASP A 66 -11.98 14.94 -0.97
N VAL A 67 -11.23 16.05 -1.01
CA VAL A 67 -10.53 16.50 -2.22
C VAL A 67 -9.48 15.48 -2.65
N ILE A 68 -8.65 15.00 -1.72
CA ILE A 68 -7.65 13.94 -1.97
C ILE A 68 -8.33 12.69 -2.54
N LYS A 69 -9.46 12.27 -1.96
CA LYS A 69 -10.25 11.14 -2.45
C LYS A 69 -10.70 11.31 -3.90
N HIS A 70 -11.03 12.52 -4.34
CA HIS A 70 -11.45 12.79 -5.71
C HIS A 70 -10.30 13.03 -6.70
N ILE A 71 -9.09 13.32 -6.21
CA ILE A 71 -7.86 13.39 -7.00
C ILE A 71 -7.29 11.98 -7.21
N ASP A 72 -6.99 11.27 -6.11
CA ASP A 72 -6.25 10.00 -6.13
C ASP A 72 -7.16 8.76 -6.16
N GLY A 73 -8.47 8.93 -5.96
CA GLY A 73 -9.36 7.86 -5.53
C GLY A 73 -9.24 7.58 -4.03
N ASN A 74 -10.19 6.83 -3.45
CA ASN A 74 -10.02 6.36 -2.07
C ASN A 74 -9.07 5.15 -2.02
N SER A 75 -8.46 4.92 -0.85
CA SER A 75 -7.56 3.79 -0.61
C SER A 75 -8.21 2.44 -0.93
N GLY A 76 -9.53 2.30 -0.70
CA GLY A 76 -10.31 1.12 -1.05
C GLY A 76 -10.41 0.89 -2.56
N SER A 77 -10.70 1.91 -3.35
CA SER A 77 -10.76 1.81 -4.82
C SER A 77 -9.40 1.42 -5.40
N ARG A 78 -8.30 2.01 -4.90
CA ARG A 78 -6.94 1.64 -5.30
C ARG A 78 -6.61 0.20 -4.92
N ALA A 79 -6.96 -0.21 -3.70
CA ALA A 79 -6.78 -1.59 -3.24
C ALA A 79 -7.58 -2.58 -4.08
N MET A 80 -8.81 -2.24 -4.49
CA MET A 80 -9.65 -3.08 -5.36
C MET A 80 -9.05 -3.23 -6.75
N VAL A 81 -8.53 -2.16 -7.36
CA VAL A 81 -7.84 -2.25 -8.65
C VAL A 81 -6.60 -3.14 -8.55
N ALA A 82 -5.83 -3.00 -7.47
CA ALA A 82 -4.68 -3.87 -7.20
C ALA A 82 -5.13 -5.35 -7.05
N TRP A 83 -6.18 -5.61 -6.28
CA TRP A 83 -6.74 -6.96 -6.14
C TRP A 83 -7.22 -7.55 -7.47
N THR A 84 -7.88 -6.77 -8.32
CA THR A 84 -8.31 -7.24 -9.65
C THR A 84 -7.13 -7.71 -10.51
N LYS A 85 -5.97 -7.04 -10.43
CA LYS A 85 -4.75 -7.51 -11.10
C LYS A 85 -4.28 -8.84 -10.53
N VAL A 86 -4.28 -8.97 -9.21
CA VAL A 86 -3.89 -10.18 -8.49
C VAL A 86 -4.81 -11.35 -8.85
N GLU A 87 -6.12 -11.19 -8.73
CA GLU A 87 -7.12 -12.21 -9.06
C GLU A 87 -6.99 -12.69 -10.51
N LYS A 88 -6.83 -11.76 -11.47
CA LYS A 88 -6.59 -12.11 -12.88
C LYS A 88 -5.30 -12.90 -13.06
N ALA A 89 -4.20 -12.46 -12.43
CA ALA A 89 -2.93 -13.17 -12.51
C ALA A 89 -3.00 -14.57 -11.89
N VAL A 90 -3.70 -14.73 -10.76
CA VAL A 90 -3.89 -16.05 -10.13
C VAL A 90 -4.63 -16.98 -11.08
N ARG A 91 -5.71 -16.51 -11.71
CA ARG A 91 -6.52 -17.32 -12.64
C ARG A 91 -5.82 -17.64 -13.96
N GLN A 92 -5.00 -16.73 -14.49
CA GLN A 92 -4.43 -16.85 -15.82
C GLN A 92 -3.00 -17.40 -15.84
N VAL A 93 -2.19 -17.06 -14.84
CA VAL A 93 -0.77 -17.46 -14.74
C VAL A 93 -0.61 -18.65 -13.79
N GLY A 94 -1.29 -18.60 -12.64
CA GLY A 94 -1.23 -19.65 -11.62
C GLY A 94 0.09 -19.71 -10.84
N ALA A 95 0.20 -20.71 -9.96
CA ALA A 95 1.29 -20.84 -8.99
C ALA A 95 2.65 -21.21 -9.61
N TRP A 96 2.65 -21.76 -10.83
CA TRP A 96 3.85 -22.36 -11.41
C TRP A 96 4.88 -21.33 -11.83
N THR A 97 4.42 -20.27 -12.49
CA THR A 97 5.26 -19.24 -13.10
C THR A 97 5.39 -18.03 -12.18
N SER A 98 6.60 -17.47 -12.09
CA SER A 98 6.84 -16.24 -11.34
C SER A 98 6.19 -15.03 -12.00
N VAL A 99 5.76 -14.07 -11.18
CA VAL A 99 5.11 -12.85 -11.66
C VAL A 99 5.80 -11.60 -11.15
N MET A 100 5.76 -10.55 -11.97
CA MET A 100 6.12 -9.19 -11.57
C MET A 100 4.97 -8.25 -11.87
N PHE A 101 4.60 -7.44 -10.89
CA PHE A 101 3.45 -6.54 -10.96
C PHE A 101 3.98 -5.13 -11.14
N ASP A 102 3.18 -4.28 -11.78
CA ASP A 102 3.45 -2.86 -11.97
C ASP A 102 3.27 -2.00 -10.72
N ASP A 103 3.00 -2.63 -9.57
CA ASP A 103 2.80 -1.99 -8.28
C ASP A 103 3.60 -2.73 -7.18
N PRO A 104 4.57 -2.06 -6.52
CA PRO A 104 5.39 -2.68 -5.48
C PRO A 104 4.60 -3.02 -4.20
N LEU A 105 3.47 -2.36 -3.94
CA LEU A 105 2.61 -2.70 -2.79
C LEU A 105 1.97 -4.06 -2.95
N ILE A 106 1.67 -4.48 -4.19
CA ILE A 106 1.16 -5.84 -4.45
C ILE A 106 2.21 -6.87 -4.01
N HIS A 107 3.49 -6.64 -4.32
CA HIS A 107 4.59 -7.53 -3.94
C HIS A 107 4.74 -7.63 -2.44
N ARG A 108 4.74 -6.48 -1.75
CA ARG A 108 4.83 -6.41 -0.29
C ARG A 108 3.69 -7.17 0.37
N VAL A 109 2.45 -6.87 -0.03
CA VAL A 109 1.25 -7.43 0.60
C VAL A 109 1.15 -8.93 0.36
N ILE A 110 1.37 -9.41 -0.86
CA ILE A 110 1.35 -10.85 -1.16
C ILE A 110 2.43 -11.58 -0.35
N SER A 111 3.62 -10.99 -0.21
CA SER A 111 4.68 -11.59 0.60
C SER A 111 4.32 -11.69 2.08
N ASP A 112 3.70 -10.65 2.64
CA ASP A 112 3.21 -10.68 4.02
C ASP A 112 2.05 -11.67 4.22
N MET A 113 1.32 -12.03 3.15
CA MET A 113 0.26 -13.02 3.14
C MET A 113 0.76 -14.46 2.90
N GLY A 114 2.07 -14.69 2.86
CA GLY A 114 2.67 -16.03 2.68
C GLY A 114 3.23 -16.28 1.27
N GLY A 115 3.13 -15.31 0.37
CA GLY A 115 3.73 -15.37 -0.96
C GLY A 115 2.77 -15.87 -2.05
N TRP A 116 3.28 -15.85 -3.28
CA TRP A 116 2.49 -16.11 -4.49
C TRP A 116 1.96 -17.53 -4.59
N VAL A 117 2.82 -18.51 -4.32
CA VAL A 117 2.45 -19.93 -4.39
C VAL A 117 1.33 -20.25 -3.40
N GLU A 118 1.35 -19.70 -2.18
CA GLU A 118 0.29 -19.89 -1.20
C GLU A 118 -1.02 -19.22 -1.62
N LEU A 119 -0.94 -17.98 -2.12
CA LEU A 119 -2.11 -17.27 -2.61
C LEU A 119 -2.80 -18.02 -3.77
N CYS A 120 -2.04 -18.65 -4.65
CA CYS A 120 -2.59 -19.43 -5.77
C CYS A 120 -3.21 -20.77 -5.38
N LYS A 121 -2.98 -21.28 -4.15
CA LYS A 121 -3.60 -22.52 -3.65
C LYS A 121 -5.00 -22.32 -3.09
N VAL A 122 -5.36 -21.07 -2.82
CA VAL A 122 -6.62 -20.66 -2.19
C VAL A 122 -7.78 -21.06 -3.09
N ASP A 123 -8.78 -21.72 -2.53
CA ASP A 123 -9.99 -22.11 -3.25
C ASP A 123 -11.02 -20.97 -3.33
N ASP A 124 -12.08 -21.17 -4.11
CA ASP A 124 -13.13 -20.16 -4.29
C ASP A 124 -13.87 -19.80 -2.99
N ARG A 125 -13.87 -20.68 -1.98
CA ARG A 125 -14.53 -20.45 -0.68
C ARG A 125 -13.67 -19.57 0.23
N GLU A 126 -12.37 -19.72 0.15
CA GLU A 126 -11.39 -18.93 0.92
C GLU A 126 -11.02 -17.61 0.24
N SER A 127 -11.19 -17.51 -1.09
CA SER A 127 -10.88 -16.33 -1.90
C SER A 127 -11.44 -15.01 -1.34
N PRO A 128 -12.70 -14.92 -0.85
CA PRO A 128 -13.22 -13.69 -0.24
C PRO A 128 -12.48 -13.25 1.03
N PHE A 129 -11.92 -14.20 1.80
CA PHE A 129 -11.15 -13.88 3.00
C PHE A 129 -9.77 -13.34 2.63
N GLN A 130 -9.12 -13.95 1.64
CA GLN A 130 -7.84 -13.47 1.11
C GLN A 130 -7.98 -12.09 0.48
N GLN A 131 -9.07 -11.85 -0.25
CA GLN A 131 -9.40 -10.52 -0.75
C GLN A 131 -9.50 -9.50 0.39
N LYS A 132 -10.28 -9.78 1.43
CA LYS A 132 -10.44 -8.86 2.57
C LYS A 132 -9.11 -8.57 3.27
N GLU A 133 -8.30 -9.59 3.51
CA GLU A 133 -6.98 -9.46 4.13
C GLU A 133 -6.03 -8.63 3.24
N PHE A 134 -5.99 -8.91 1.95
CA PHE A 134 -5.22 -8.16 0.95
C PHE A 134 -5.63 -6.68 0.97
N LEU A 135 -6.92 -6.38 0.83
CA LEU A 135 -7.43 -5.02 0.78
C LEU A 135 -7.06 -4.23 2.04
N LYS A 136 -7.20 -4.85 3.23
CA LYS A 136 -6.86 -4.22 4.51
C LYS A 136 -5.37 -3.91 4.61
N ARG A 137 -4.51 -4.87 4.26
CA ARG A 137 -3.05 -4.68 4.27
C ARG A 137 -2.60 -3.63 3.26
N TYR A 138 -3.13 -3.70 2.04
CA TYR A 138 -2.83 -2.75 0.98
C TYR A 138 -3.21 -1.32 1.36
N GLN A 139 -4.42 -1.12 1.89
CA GLN A 139 -4.86 0.18 2.39
C GLN A 139 -3.96 0.69 3.53
N THR A 140 -3.50 -0.20 4.41
CA THR A 140 -2.57 0.17 5.48
C THR A 140 -1.23 0.66 4.94
N TYR A 141 -0.69 0.00 3.90
CA TYR A 141 0.54 0.44 3.26
C TYR A 141 0.40 1.73 2.47
N LEU A 142 -0.76 1.98 1.83
CA LEU A 142 -1.05 3.23 1.14
C LEU A 142 -0.98 4.46 2.06
N LEU A 143 -1.24 4.28 3.35
CA LEU A 143 -1.21 5.37 4.34
C LEU A 143 0.20 5.65 4.88
N ARG A 144 1.21 4.85 4.52
CA ARG A 144 2.60 5.07 4.94
C ARG A 144 3.30 6.00 3.95
N GLU A 145 4.20 6.84 4.47
CA GLU A 145 5.03 7.73 3.66
C GLU A 145 6.01 6.95 2.76
N GLU A 146 6.48 5.80 3.25
CA GLU A 146 7.36 4.90 2.52
C GLU A 146 6.78 3.48 2.43
N ILE A 147 6.96 2.87 1.25
CA ILE A 147 6.54 1.49 0.96
C ILE A 147 7.37 0.48 1.76
N GLY A 148 8.62 0.82 2.06
CA GLY A 148 9.61 -0.09 2.65
C GLY A 148 10.13 -1.12 1.64
N GLU A 149 10.77 -2.16 2.17
CA GLU A 149 11.31 -3.27 1.37
C GLU A 149 10.21 -4.19 0.83
N TYR A 150 10.38 -4.67 -0.40
CA TYR A 150 9.51 -5.64 -1.08
C TYR A 150 10.34 -6.54 -2.01
N PRO A 151 9.87 -7.75 -2.37
CA PRO A 151 10.60 -8.59 -3.30
C PRO A 151 10.55 -8.02 -4.71
N LYS A 152 11.62 -8.18 -5.49
CA LYS A 152 11.61 -7.80 -6.92
C LYS A 152 10.65 -8.63 -7.77
N LEU A 153 10.37 -9.85 -7.33
CA LEU A 153 9.51 -10.79 -8.04
C LEU A 153 8.79 -11.71 -7.06
N LEU A 154 7.59 -12.11 -7.43
CA LEU A 154 6.80 -13.07 -6.69
C LEU A 154 7.07 -14.45 -7.27
N GLN A 155 7.93 -15.21 -6.59
CA GLN A 155 8.45 -16.49 -7.08
C GLN A 155 7.36 -17.55 -7.21
N GLY A 156 7.28 -18.16 -8.39
CA GLY A 156 6.48 -19.36 -8.66
C GLY A 156 7.22 -20.66 -8.31
N ILE A 157 6.51 -21.78 -8.42
CA ILE A 157 7.04 -23.12 -8.10
C ILE A 157 8.27 -23.46 -8.95
N ALA A 158 8.25 -23.16 -10.25
CA ALA A 158 9.34 -23.52 -11.16
C ALA A 158 10.66 -22.87 -10.75
N ASP A 159 10.62 -21.56 -10.48
CA ASP A 159 11.80 -20.80 -10.10
C ASP A 159 12.32 -21.18 -8.71
N HIS A 160 11.41 -21.48 -7.78
CA HIS A 160 11.81 -21.99 -6.47
C HIS A 160 12.59 -23.32 -6.61
N GLN A 161 12.12 -24.22 -7.46
CA GLN A 161 12.81 -25.49 -7.73
C GLN A 161 14.12 -25.31 -8.49
N ASN A 162 14.15 -24.42 -9.47
CA ASN A 162 15.36 -24.12 -10.24
C ASN A 162 16.45 -23.53 -9.34
N GLN A 163 16.10 -22.54 -8.50
CA GLN A 163 17.04 -21.92 -7.57
C GLN A 163 17.61 -22.94 -6.57
N GLN A 164 16.78 -23.85 -6.03
CA GLN A 164 17.26 -24.92 -5.14
C GLN A 164 18.23 -25.88 -5.82
N LYS A 165 18.07 -26.12 -7.13
CA LYS A 165 18.92 -27.02 -7.92
C LYS A 165 20.09 -26.32 -8.62
N GLY A 166 20.19 -24.99 -8.49
CA GLY A 166 21.22 -24.19 -9.16
C GLY A 166 21.00 -23.97 -10.66
N PHE A 167 19.76 -24.12 -11.15
CA PHE A 167 19.37 -23.78 -12.52
C PHE A 167 18.91 -22.33 -12.65
N ASP A 168 18.92 -21.83 -13.88
CA ASP A 168 18.43 -20.49 -14.21
C ASP A 168 16.92 -20.34 -13.95
N MET A 169 16.52 -19.14 -13.55
CA MET A 169 15.11 -18.77 -13.42
C MET A 169 14.46 -18.62 -14.80
N GLN A 170 13.17 -18.95 -14.87
CA GLN A 170 12.34 -18.71 -16.04
C GLN A 170 12.02 -17.22 -16.20
N ALA A 171 11.61 -16.83 -17.41
CA ALA A 171 11.14 -15.48 -17.66
C ALA A 171 9.83 -15.23 -16.89
N PRO A 172 9.75 -14.21 -16.00
CA PRO A 172 8.54 -13.93 -15.24
C PRO A 172 7.47 -13.28 -16.13
N VAL A 173 6.21 -13.42 -15.74
CA VAL A 173 5.10 -12.73 -16.39
C VAL A 173 4.92 -11.33 -15.79
N ALA A 174 4.94 -10.30 -16.64
CA ALA A 174 4.61 -8.94 -16.24
C ALA A 174 3.09 -8.75 -16.16
N VAL A 175 2.59 -8.29 -15.02
CA VAL A 175 1.17 -8.02 -14.78
C VAL A 175 0.94 -6.52 -14.67
N GLY A 176 0.07 -5.99 -15.55
CA GLY A 176 -0.21 -4.57 -15.66
C GLY A 176 0.70 -3.86 -16.66
N ASN A 177 1.16 -2.66 -16.34
CA ASN A 177 2.08 -1.91 -17.21
C ASN A 177 3.50 -2.50 -17.17
N SER A 178 3.99 -3.01 -18.29
CA SER A 178 5.28 -3.69 -18.39
C SER A 178 6.49 -2.82 -17.99
N SER A 179 6.50 -1.54 -18.37
CA SER A 179 7.58 -0.61 -18.02
C SER A 179 7.63 -0.35 -16.51
N LYS A 180 6.47 -0.13 -15.88
CA LYS A 180 6.37 0.01 -14.42
C LYS A 180 6.76 -1.29 -13.70
N ALA A 181 6.33 -2.45 -14.20
CA ALA A 181 6.72 -3.74 -13.63
C ALA A 181 8.24 -3.95 -13.68
N ALA A 182 8.90 -3.53 -14.77
CA ALA A 182 10.36 -3.54 -14.85
C ALA A 182 11.01 -2.62 -13.81
N GLN A 183 10.46 -1.42 -13.58
CA GLN A 183 10.95 -0.51 -12.52
C GLN A 183 10.80 -1.12 -11.12
N VAL A 184 9.66 -1.78 -10.85
CA VAL A 184 9.43 -2.52 -9.59
C VAL A 184 10.46 -3.63 -9.43
N TYR A 185 10.70 -4.42 -10.49
CA TYR A 185 11.70 -5.47 -10.46
C TYR A 185 13.12 -4.95 -10.18
N THR A 186 13.53 -3.86 -10.83
CA THR A 186 14.88 -3.30 -10.62
C THR A 186 15.09 -2.76 -9.20
N ARG A 187 14.03 -2.23 -8.57
CA ARG A 187 14.10 -1.61 -7.23
C ARG A 187 13.84 -2.59 -6.09
N GLY A 188 13.23 -3.74 -6.36
CA GLY A 188 12.92 -4.73 -5.34
C GLY A 188 14.11 -5.58 -4.92
N ILE A 189 13.96 -6.29 -3.80
CA ILE A 189 15.02 -7.11 -3.20
C ILE A 189 14.94 -8.54 -3.73
N ALA A 190 16.10 -9.13 -4.08
CA ALA A 190 16.17 -10.51 -4.57
C ALA A 190 15.87 -11.53 -3.47
N ASP A 191 16.60 -11.48 -2.35
CA ASP A 191 16.43 -12.39 -1.20
C ASP A 191 15.56 -11.74 -0.11
N PHE A 192 14.38 -11.29 -0.52
CA PHE A 192 13.47 -10.58 0.38
C PHE A 192 12.95 -11.49 1.50
N ARG A 193 12.98 -10.99 2.73
CA ARG A 193 12.35 -11.61 3.90
C ARG A 193 11.55 -10.55 4.64
N ALA A 194 10.22 -10.67 4.61
CA ALA A 194 9.31 -9.70 5.21
C ALA A 194 9.63 -9.40 6.69
N ILE A 195 10.07 -10.42 7.42
CA ILE A 195 10.65 -10.34 8.77
C ILE A 195 11.90 -11.24 8.79
N PRO A 196 13.09 -10.72 9.14
CA PRO A 196 14.30 -11.52 9.19
C PRO A 196 14.22 -12.52 10.35
N LEU A 197 13.93 -13.78 10.04
CA LEU A 197 14.01 -14.87 11.01
C LEU A 197 15.46 -15.33 11.14
N LYS A 198 16.01 -15.22 12.35
CA LYS A 198 17.36 -15.71 12.67
C LYS A 198 17.27 -16.89 13.62
N ARG A 199 17.73 -18.05 13.15
CA ARG A 199 17.91 -19.21 14.03
C ARG A 199 19.05 -18.92 15.01
N ILE A 200 18.76 -18.98 16.30
CA ILE A 200 19.76 -18.76 17.36
C ILE A 200 20.40 -20.11 17.71
N ASN A 201 21.74 -20.14 17.79
CA ASN A 201 22.47 -21.33 18.22
C ASN A 201 22.19 -21.60 19.72
N PRO A 202 21.86 -22.84 20.14
CA PRO A 202 21.64 -23.17 21.55
C PRO A 202 22.76 -22.73 22.50
N LYS A 203 24.03 -22.71 22.04
CA LYS A 203 25.16 -22.22 22.84
C LYS A 203 25.08 -20.72 23.14
N ILE A 204 24.52 -19.92 22.22
CA ILE A 204 24.30 -18.47 22.42
C ILE A 204 23.17 -18.24 23.42
N ILE A 205 22.16 -19.12 23.46
CA ILE A 205 21.05 -19.03 24.41
C ILE A 205 21.55 -19.15 25.85
N GLN A 206 22.54 -20.00 26.09
CA GLN A 206 23.16 -20.18 27.42
C GLN A 206 23.93 -18.94 27.90
N MET A 207 24.33 -18.07 26.98
CA MET A 207 25.04 -16.82 27.26
C MET A 207 24.09 -15.63 27.47
N PHE A 208 22.78 -15.81 27.26
CA PHE A 208 21.82 -14.75 27.56
C PHE A 208 21.76 -14.51 29.07
N PRO A 209 21.73 -13.24 29.50
CA PRO A 209 21.63 -12.93 30.92
C PRO A 209 20.34 -13.56 31.46
N ARG A 210 20.48 -14.48 32.40
CA ARG A 210 19.35 -14.94 33.20
C ARG A 210 18.98 -13.78 34.10
N ASN A 211 17.90 -13.06 33.79
CA ASN A 211 17.32 -12.12 34.74
C ASN A 211 17.02 -12.91 36.02
N LYS A 212 17.71 -12.54 37.11
CA LYS A 212 17.31 -12.95 38.45
C LYS A 212 15.97 -12.28 38.72
N LEU A 213 14.89 -13.02 38.52
CA LEU A 213 13.67 -12.76 39.28
C LEU A 213 14.02 -13.14 40.72
N GLU A 214 14.53 -12.16 41.46
CA GLU A 214 14.55 -12.25 42.92
C GLU A 214 13.10 -12.28 43.37
N ASP A 215 12.61 -13.47 43.72
CA ASP A 215 11.51 -13.61 44.66
C ASP A 215 11.94 -12.92 45.96
N LYS A 216 11.60 -11.64 46.08
CA LYS A 216 11.45 -11.01 47.39
C LYS A 216 10.26 -11.68 48.07
N ASN A 217 10.52 -12.83 48.69
CA ASN A 217 9.76 -13.25 49.85
C ASN A 217 10.06 -12.24 50.96
N GLU A 218 9.28 -11.15 51.01
CA GLU A 218 9.08 -10.37 52.23
C GLU A 218 8.26 -11.26 53.17
N ASN A 219 8.96 -11.93 54.09
CA ASN A 219 8.38 -12.35 55.36
C ASN A 219 8.22 -11.09 56.21
N ASP A 220 6.97 -10.69 56.45
CA ASP A 220 6.53 -10.04 57.69
C ASP A 220 5.51 -10.96 58.38
#